data_AF-C9KMN7-F1
#
_entry.id   AF-C9KMN7-F1
#
_cell.length_a   1.000
_cell.length_b   1.000
_cell.length_c   1.000
_cell.angle_alpha   90.00
_cell.angle_beta   90.00
_cell.angle_gamma   90.00
#
_symmetry.space_group_name_H-M   'P 1'
#
loop_
_entity.id
_entity.type
_entity.pdbx_description
1 polymer ?
#
loop_
_entity_poly.entity_id
_entity_poly.type
_entity_poly.pdbx_seq_one_letter_code
_entity_poly.pdbx_strand_id
1 'polypeptide(L)'
;MRMVLDMKRLWRACLVLMAAVCIGLGGQGPAEAAPQVIEATGVYIMGDNDSPKIARDAARQEAMRAAVEKAGVYVESYSRTKNMQLTEDDVKMISGAVLKVIKEDSVPELSGTTMKYTVHLTAEVDTDNIDFKALMAKKDEVEKLQQERDALKKQNEELLQQYQKANGQEKKKLGTRLETSYDYGKIFDRSMGNIQRSEYTKAIDELTTLIGDRQVTGNPRAYAYYLRGRAYYGLNRPHEALEDFSAANTTTHDNTTYPIWRCHQYEGLIYYDEGRYDDAVRELEIAWNYSDKQDQALANDLRTARQAAERAKNPPPEPTPQPDDRDSGSAGGRVDWTKIITDIIIHSMDKG
;
A
#
# COMPACT_ATOMS: atom_id res chain seq x y z
N MET A 1 -52.88 56.22 40.75
CA MET A 1 -52.75 54.78 41.10
C MET A 1 -52.80 53.81 39.90
N ARG A 2 -53.29 54.21 38.72
CA ARG A 2 -53.26 53.35 37.50
C ARG A 2 -51.90 53.29 36.77
N MET A 3 -51.08 54.33 36.83
CA MET A 3 -49.80 54.41 36.07
C MET A 3 -48.67 53.51 36.60
N VAL A 4 -48.66 53.19 37.90
CA VAL A 4 -47.61 52.35 38.52
C VAL A 4 -47.87 50.84 38.32
N LEU A 5 -49.11 50.46 38.01
CA LEU A 5 -49.50 49.08 37.79
C LEU A 5 -49.12 48.59 36.38
N ASP A 6 -49.16 49.46 35.37
CA ASP A 6 -48.79 49.14 33.98
C ASP A 6 -47.28 48.97 33.80
N MET A 7 -46.46 49.73 34.53
CA MET A 7 -45.00 49.64 34.43
C MET A 7 -44.45 48.32 35.00
N LYS A 8 -45.10 47.74 36.02
CA LYS A 8 -44.77 46.40 36.55
C LYS A 8 -45.25 45.26 35.65
N ARG A 9 -46.30 45.47 34.86
CA ARG A 9 -46.78 44.50 33.85
C ARG A 9 -45.90 44.50 32.60
N LEU A 10 -45.46 45.68 32.15
CA LEU A 10 -44.47 45.85 31.08
C LEU A 10 -43.09 45.28 31.44
N TRP A 11 -42.63 45.46 32.69
CA TRP A 11 -41.35 44.89 33.13
C TRP A 11 -41.38 43.36 33.24
N ARG A 12 -42.51 42.77 33.66
CA ARG A 12 -42.72 41.31 33.68
C ARG A 12 -42.87 40.72 32.27
N ALA A 13 -43.48 41.45 31.33
CA ALA A 13 -43.59 41.03 29.93
C ALA A 13 -42.22 41.03 29.22
N CYS A 14 -41.34 42.02 29.48
CA CYS A 14 -39.97 42.03 28.95
C CYS A 14 -39.07 40.95 29.56
N LEU A 15 -39.27 40.57 30.83
CA LEU A 15 -38.52 39.48 31.49
C LEU A 15 -38.92 38.09 30.97
N VAL A 16 -40.19 37.89 30.60
CA VAL A 16 -40.66 36.64 29.99
C VAL A 16 -40.25 36.55 28.51
N LEU A 17 -40.16 37.69 27.79
CA LEU A 17 -39.63 37.73 26.43
C LEU A 17 -38.10 37.53 26.38
N MET A 18 -37.33 38.02 27.36
CA MET A 18 -35.89 37.72 27.48
C MET A 18 -35.62 36.26 27.89
N ALA A 19 -36.46 35.66 28.74
CA ALA A 19 -36.35 34.25 29.09
C ALA A 19 -36.77 33.30 27.95
N ALA A 20 -37.70 33.72 27.07
CA ALA A 20 -38.10 32.95 25.89
C ALA A 20 -37.10 33.09 24.71
N VAL A 21 -36.35 34.19 24.64
CA VAL A 21 -35.31 34.41 23.61
C VAL A 21 -33.96 33.78 23.99
N CYS A 22 -33.69 33.56 25.28
CA CYS A 22 -32.53 32.78 25.75
C CYS A 22 -32.73 31.25 25.72
N ILE A 23 -33.88 30.75 25.24
CA ILE A 23 -34.06 29.33 24.86
C ILE A 23 -33.69 29.12 23.37
N GLY A 24 -33.34 30.19 22.64
CA GLY A 24 -32.41 30.10 21.53
C GLY A 24 -30.98 30.10 22.07
N LEU A 25 -30.14 29.17 21.59
CA LEU A 25 -28.67 29.13 21.77
C LEU A 25 -28.13 28.41 23.01
N GLY A 26 -28.86 27.44 23.56
CA GLY A 26 -28.33 26.54 24.59
C GLY A 26 -28.33 25.08 24.14
N GLY A 27 -27.22 24.61 23.56
CA GLY A 27 -26.98 23.17 23.40
C GLY A 27 -27.03 22.61 21.98
N GLN A 28 -26.24 23.16 21.06
CA GLN A 28 -25.56 22.29 20.10
C GLN A 28 -24.14 22.15 20.61
N GLY A 29 -23.93 21.19 21.53
CA GLY A 29 -22.60 20.63 21.69
C GLY A 29 -22.16 20.05 20.34
N PRO A 30 -20.85 19.88 20.09
CA PRO A 30 -20.42 19.02 19.00
C PRO A 30 -21.06 17.66 19.24
N ALA A 31 -22.10 17.33 18.47
CA ALA A 31 -22.51 15.95 18.30
C ALA A 31 -21.33 15.32 17.57
N GLU A 32 -20.44 14.73 18.36
CA GLU A 32 -19.42 13.80 17.89
C GLU A 32 -20.19 12.76 17.07
N ALA A 33 -20.03 12.83 15.76
CA ALA A 33 -20.87 12.11 14.83
C ALA A 33 -20.54 10.62 14.98
N ALA A 34 -21.42 9.89 15.66
CA ALA A 34 -21.38 8.44 15.64
C ALA A 34 -21.43 7.97 14.18
N PRO A 35 -20.70 6.88 13.82
CA PRO A 35 -20.64 6.42 12.44
C PRO A 35 -22.04 6.28 11.83
N GLN A 36 -22.27 6.91 10.68
CA GLN A 36 -23.59 6.88 10.06
C GLN A 36 -23.74 5.60 9.22
N VAL A 37 -24.71 4.78 9.60
CA VAL A 37 -25.07 3.57 8.87
C VAL A 37 -26.03 3.93 7.72
N ILE A 38 -25.66 3.53 6.50
CA ILE A 38 -26.39 3.73 5.25
C ILE A 38 -26.90 2.37 4.76
N GLU A 39 -28.21 2.30 4.54
CA GLU A 39 -28.82 1.18 3.84
C GLU A 39 -29.12 1.57 2.39
N ALA A 40 -28.73 0.71 1.46
CA ALA A 40 -28.95 0.88 0.03
C ALA A 40 -29.43 -0.43 -0.58
N THR A 41 -30.14 -0.33 -1.70
CA THR A 41 -30.67 -1.50 -2.41
C THR A 41 -30.47 -1.29 -3.90
N GLY A 42 -29.96 -2.32 -4.56
CA GLY A 42 -29.79 -2.36 -5.99
C GLY A 42 -30.55 -3.53 -6.57
N VAL A 43 -31.15 -3.32 -7.74
CA VAL A 43 -31.97 -4.32 -8.43
C VAL A 43 -31.46 -4.48 -9.84
N TYR A 44 -31.26 -5.72 -10.26
CA TYR A 44 -30.95 -6.06 -11.63
C TYR A 44 -31.85 -7.17 -12.13
N ILE A 45 -32.35 -7.01 -13.36
CA ILE A 45 -33.17 -8.00 -14.05
C ILE A 45 -32.27 -8.68 -15.08
N MET A 46 -32.12 -10.00 -14.93
CA MET A 46 -31.25 -10.82 -15.76
C MET A 46 -31.75 -10.87 -17.21
N GLY A 47 -30.88 -10.57 -18.16
CA GLY A 47 -31.14 -10.76 -19.59
C GLY A 47 -30.90 -12.21 -20.04
N ASP A 48 -31.35 -12.54 -21.25
CA ASP A 48 -31.34 -13.91 -21.81
C ASP A 48 -29.94 -14.56 -21.88
N ASN A 49 -28.87 -13.76 -21.91
CA ASN A 49 -27.47 -14.22 -21.99
C ASN A 49 -26.66 -14.02 -20.71
N ASP A 50 -27.26 -13.47 -19.66
CA ASP A 50 -26.54 -13.20 -18.42
C ASP A 50 -26.32 -14.49 -17.64
N SER A 51 -25.36 -14.48 -16.72
CA SER A 51 -25.22 -15.53 -15.70
C SER A 51 -25.74 -15.02 -14.35
N PRO A 52 -26.19 -15.91 -13.45
CA PRO A 52 -26.56 -15.55 -12.07
C PRO A 52 -25.52 -14.69 -11.34
N LYS A 53 -24.24 -14.93 -11.63
CA LYS A 53 -23.13 -14.15 -11.08
C LYS A 53 -23.13 -12.72 -11.63
N ILE A 54 -23.21 -12.55 -12.95
CA ILE A 54 -23.25 -11.23 -13.62
C ILE A 54 -24.45 -10.42 -13.11
N ALA A 55 -25.62 -11.05 -13.02
CA ALA A 55 -26.83 -10.37 -12.54
C ALA A 55 -26.71 -9.92 -11.08
N ARG A 56 -26.12 -10.74 -10.20
CA ARG A 56 -25.84 -10.36 -8.82
C ARG A 56 -24.82 -9.22 -8.73
N ASP A 57 -23.73 -9.32 -9.47
CA ASP A 57 -22.67 -8.31 -9.48
C ASP A 57 -23.19 -6.96 -9.98
N ALA A 58 -24.07 -6.96 -10.99
CA ALA A 58 -24.75 -5.76 -11.49
C ALA A 58 -25.73 -5.16 -10.46
N ALA A 59 -26.54 -5.99 -9.80
CA ALA A 59 -27.43 -5.54 -8.70
C ALA A 59 -26.61 -4.95 -7.54
N ARG A 60 -25.48 -5.58 -7.21
CA ARG A 60 -24.55 -5.09 -6.18
C ARG A 60 -23.93 -3.75 -6.57
N GLN A 61 -23.52 -3.58 -7.83
CA GLN A 61 -22.96 -2.32 -8.32
C GLN A 61 -23.97 -1.17 -8.22
N GLU A 62 -25.25 -1.44 -8.51
CA GLU A 62 -26.31 -0.45 -8.35
C GLU A 62 -26.57 -0.12 -6.87
N ALA A 63 -26.55 -1.14 -5.99
CA ALA A 63 -26.68 -0.93 -4.54
C ALA A 63 -25.54 -0.06 -3.99
N MET A 64 -24.31 -0.33 -4.42
CA MET A 64 -23.13 0.45 -4.07
C MET A 64 -23.22 1.88 -4.57
N ARG A 65 -23.67 2.09 -5.81
CA ARG A 65 -23.88 3.43 -6.36
C ARG A 65 -24.85 4.23 -5.50
N ALA A 66 -26.00 3.67 -5.17
CA ALA A 66 -26.98 4.31 -4.30
C ALA A 66 -26.43 4.59 -2.90
N ALA A 67 -25.58 3.70 -2.36
CA ALA A 67 -24.92 3.91 -1.07
C ALA A 67 -23.93 5.08 -1.12
N VAL A 68 -23.13 5.19 -2.19
CA VAL A 68 -22.17 6.28 -2.40
C VAL A 68 -22.89 7.63 -2.55
N GLU A 69 -24.01 7.67 -3.28
CA GLU A 69 -24.82 8.89 -3.41
C GLU A 69 -25.35 9.37 -2.06
N LYS A 70 -25.79 8.45 -1.19
CA LYS A 70 -26.20 8.76 0.19
C LYS A 70 -25.03 9.22 1.06
N ALA A 71 -23.86 8.60 0.91
CA ALA A 71 -22.65 9.02 1.62
C ALA A 71 -22.15 10.40 1.18
N GLY A 72 -22.41 10.80 -0.07
CA GLY A 72 -22.15 12.13 -0.62
C GLY A 72 -22.68 13.26 0.26
N VAL A 73 -23.93 13.14 0.69
CA VAL A 73 -24.59 14.14 1.54
C VAL A 73 -23.85 14.29 2.88
N TYR A 74 -23.39 13.18 3.45
CA TYR A 74 -22.65 13.19 4.71
C TYR A 74 -21.25 13.79 4.55
N VAL A 75 -20.50 13.37 3.53
CA VAL A 75 -19.17 13.90 3.21
C VAL A 75 -19.23 15.39 2.92
N GLU A 76 -20.24 15.86 2.19
CA GLU A 76 -20.44 17.29 1.91
C GLU A 76 -20.73 18.08 3.19
N SER A 77 -21.63 17.58 4.05
CA SER A 77 -21.93 18.20 5.34
C SER A 77 -20.68 18.25 6.24
N TYR A 78 -19.95 17.14 6.34
CA TYR A 78 -18.72 17.04 7.14
C TYR A 78 -17.64 18.00 6.63
N SER A 79 -17.44 18.07 5.32
CA SER A 79 -16.53 19.01 4.67
C SER A 79 -16.82 20.47 5.04
N ARG A 80 -18.10 20.88 5.01
CA ARG A 80 -18.52 22.22 5.43
C ARG A 80 -18.20 22.50 6.90
N THR A 81 -18.39 21.52 7.79
CA THR A 81 -18.03 21.68 9.22
C THR A 81 -16.52 21.81 9.46
N LYS A 82 -15.69 21.31 8.54
CA LYS A 82 -14.23 21.43 8.58
C LYS A 82 -13.69 22.59 7.74
N ASN A 83 -14.56 23.48 7.24
CA ASN A 83 -14.20 24.60 6.35
C ASN A 83 -13.45 24.17 5.08
N MET A 84 -13.72 22.97 4.57
CA MET A 84 -13.16 22.49 3.31
C MET A 84 -14.08 22.87 2.14
N GLN A 85 -13.48 23.25 1.00
CA GLN A 85 -14.20 23.45 -0.26
C GLN A 85 -13.97 22.23 -1.15
N LEU A 86 -14.95 21.32 -1.20
CA LEU A 86 -14.92 20.16 -2.09
C LEU A 86 -15.79 20.42 -3.31
N THR A 87 -15.33 19.98 -4.48
CA THR A 87 -16.15 19.93 -5.70
C THR A 87 -17.08 18.70 -5.70
N GLU A 88 -18.06 18.67 -6.60
CA GLU A 88 -18.99 17.53 -6.73
C GLU A 88 -18.24 16.20 -7.01
N ASP A 89 -17.20 16.26 -7.85
CA ASP A 89 -16.35 15.10 -8.15
C ASP A 89 -15.55 14.64 -6.92
N ASP A 90 -15.08 15.58 -6.08
CA ASP A 90 -14.38 15.24 -4.84
C ASP A 90 -15.32 14.55 -3.85
N VAL A 91 -16.53 15.07 -3.70
CA VAL A 91 -17.55 14.47 -2.83
C VAL A 91 -17.83 13.04 -3.27
N LYS A 92 -18.01 12.78 -4.56
CA LYS A 92 -18.28 11.43 -5.07
C LYS A 92 -17.10 10.48 -4.87
N MET A 93 -15.88 10.92 -5.18
CA MET A 93 -14.67 10.14 -5.00
C MET A 93 -14.45 9.76 -3.53
N ILE A 94 -14.55 10.75 -2.64
CA ILE A 94 -14.34 10.55 -1.21
C ILE A 94 -15.44 9.66 -0.63
N SER A 95 -16.70 9.88 -1.02
CA SER A 95 -17.84 9.06 -0.57
C SER A 95 -17.70 7.59 -0.92
N GLY A 96 -17.08 7.27 -2.06
CA GLY A 96 -16.71 5.90 -2.39
C GLY A 96 -15.61 5.33 -1.48
N ALA A 97 -14.65 6.15 -1.06
CA ALA A 97 -13.52 5.73 -0.23
C ALA A 97 -13.88 5.55 1.25
N VAL A 98 -14.78 6.38 1.79
CA VAL A 98 -15.21 6.34 3.20
C VAL A 98 -16.29 5.29 3.48
N LEU A 99 -16.87 4.70 2.43
CA LEU A 99 -17.97 3.77 2.55
C LEU A 99 -17.46 2.34 2.75
N LYS A 100 -17.74 1.77 3.92
CA LYS A 100 -17.38 0.40 4.29
C LYS A 100 -18.64 -0.45 4.40
N VAL A 101 -18.74 -1.48 3.57
CA VAL A 101 -19.88 -2.41 3.64
C VAL A 101 -19.75 -3.34 4.84
N ILE A 102 -20.76 -3.30 5.71
CA ILE A 102 -20.84 -4.16 6.91
C ILE A 102 -21.64 -5.43 6.58
N LYS A 103 -22.71 -5.29 5.80
CA LYS A 103 -23.61 -6.39 5.47
C LYS A 103 -24.08 -6.31 4.02
N GLU A 104 -24.17 -7.46 3.39
CA GLU A 104 -24.70 -7.63 2.04
C GLU A 104 -25.57 -8.88 1.99
N ASP A 105 -26.84 -8.71 1.65
CA ASP A 105 -27.79 -9.80 1.43
C ASP A 105 -28.25 -9.78 -0.03
N SER A 106 -28.25 -10.95 -0.67
CA SER A 106 -28.70 -11.10 -2.06
C SER A 106 -29.91 -12.03 -2.13
N VAL A 107 -31.01 -11.50 -2.66
CA VAL A 107 -32.27 -12.22 -2.83
C VAL A 107 -32.52 -12.44 -4.33
N PRO A 108 -32.47 -13.69 -4.82
CA PRO A 108 -32.94 -14.03 -6.15
C PRO A 108 -34.47 -14.21 -6.13
N GLU A 109 -35.16 -13.55 -7.05
CA GLU A 109 -36.61 -13.65 -7.23
C GLU A 109 -36.94 -14.00 -8.68
N LEU A 110 -37.75 -15.03 -8.88
CA LEU A 110 -38.29 -15.35 -10.19
C LEU A 110 -39.57 -14.54 -10.43
N SER A 111 -39.51 -13.56 -11.34
CA SER A 111 -40.66 -12.74 -11.72
C SER A 111 -41.14 -13.19 -13.10
N GLY A 112 -42.11 -14.10 -13.13
CA GLY A 112 -42.58 -14.73 -14.37
C GLY A 112 -41.53 -15.66 -14.97
N THR A 113 -40.96 -15.29 -16.12
CA THR A 113 -39.89 -16.03 -16.82
C THR A 113 -38.50 -15.44 -16.60
N THR A 114 -38.38 -14.32 -15.90
CA THR A 114 -37.13 -13.56 -15.77
C THR A 114 -36.63 -13.57 -14.33
N MET A 115 -35.34 -13.80 -14.16
CA MET A 115 -34.69 -13.80 -12.85
C MET A 115 -34.33 -12.37 -12.45
N LYS A 116 -34.77 -11.93 -11.28
CA LYS A 116 -34.43 -10.63 -10.69
C LYS A 116 -33.51 -10.86 -9.50
N TYR A 117 -32.42 -10.10 -9.41
CA TYR A 117 -31.54 -10.07 -8.26
C TYR A 117 -31.73 -8.75 -7.53
N THR A 118 -32.04 -8.84 -6.24
CA THR A 118 -32.08 -7.68 -5.35
C THR A 118 -30.96 -7.83 -4.33
N VAL A 119 -30.08 -6.84 -4.26
CA VAL A 119 -28.98 -6.77 -3.29
C VAL A 119 -29.29 -5.68 -2.29
N HIS A 120 -29.43 -6.05 -1.02
CA HIS A 120 -29.56 -5.14 0.11
C HIS A 120 -28.20 -4.99 0.77
N LEU A 121 -27.78 -3.75 0.96
CA LEU A 121 -26.44 -3.40 1.43
C LEU A 121 -26.56 -2.46 2.61
N THR A 122 -25.87 -2.80 3.70
CA THR A 122 -25.70 -1.94 4.87
C THR A 122 -24.22 -1.56 4.94
N ALA A 123 -23.93 -0.27 4.84
CA ALA A 123 -22.59 0.28 4.89
C ALA A 123 -22.48 1.33 5.99
N GLU A 124 -21.26 1.54 6.48
CA GLU A 124 -20.92 2.56 7.45
C GLU A 124 -19.96 3.54 6.79
N VAL A 125 -20.16 4.82 7.11
CA VAL A 125 -19.28 5.89 6.63
C VAL A 125 -18.21 6.16 7.69
N ASP A 126 -16.99 5.69 7.45
CA ASP A 126 -15.83 5.94 8.32
C ASP A 126 -15.12 7.20 7.85
N THR A 127 -15.42 8.34 8.48
CA THR A 127 -14.74 9.62 8.21
C THR A 127 -13.53 9.88 9.09
N ASP A 128 -13.28 9.06 10.10
CA ASP A 128 -12.28 9.34 11.14
C ASP A 128 -10.91 8.76 10.78
N ASN A 129 -10.87 7.65 10.03
CA ASN A 129 -9.62 7.00 9.63
C ASN A 129 -9.07 7.44 8.27
N ILE A 130 -9.72 8.38 7.59
CA ILE A 130 -9.35 8.77 6.22
C ILE A 130 -8.67 10.12 6.20
N ASP A 131 -7.40 10.12 5.78
CA ASP A 131 -6.66 11.34 5.51
C ASP A 131 -7.15 11.96 4.19
N PHE A 132 -8.14 12.84 4.31
CA PHE A 132 -8.69 13.63 3.20
C PHE A 132 -7.58 14.38 2.44
N LYS A 133 -6.52 14.83 3.13
CA LYS A 133 -5.39 15.51 2.49
C LYS A 133 -4.58 14.55 1.62
N ALA A 134 -4.39 13.31 2.06
CA ALA A 134 -3.72 12.28 1.26
C ALA A 134 -4.53 11.89 0.01
N LEU A 135 -5.87 11.81 0.11
CA LEU A 135 -6.74 11.55 -1.04
C LEU A 135 -6.71 12.70 -2.06
N MET A 136 -6.74 13.95 -1.60
CA MET A 136 -6.61 15.12 -2.48
C MET A 136 -5.22 15.20 -3.11
N ALA A 137 -4.15 14.89 -2.36
CA ALA A 137 -2.79 14.83 -2.91
C ALA A 137 -2.67 13.75 -4.01
N LYS A 138 -3.32 12.60 -3.84
CA LYS A 138 -3.39 11.56 -4.88
C LYS A 138 -4.13 12.03 -6.13
N LYS A 139 -5.19 12.83 -5.99
CA LYS A 139 -5.88 13.45 -7.14
C LYS A 139 -4.94 14.39 -7.90
N ASP A 140 -4.26 15.28 -7.19
CA ASP A 140 -3.28 16.20 -7.79
C ASP A 140 -2.14 15.44 -8.49
N GLU A 141 -1.71 14.32 -7.91
CA GLU A 141 -0.73 13.41 -8.50
C GLU A 141 -1.25 12.77 -9.79
N VAL A 142 -2.49 12.25 -9.79
CA VAL A 142 -3.12 11.66 -10.98
C VAL A 142 -3.28 12.71 -12.08
N GLU A 143 -3.64 13.95 -11.74
CA GLU A 143 -3.75 15.04 -12.71
C GLU A 143 -2.38 15.41 -13.30
N LYS A 144 -1.33 15.48 -12.47
CA LYS A 144 0.06 15.67 -12.94
C LYS A 144 0.49 14.54 -13.87
N LEU A 145 0.20 13.29 -13.53
CA LEU A 145 0.51 12.12 -14.38
C LEU A 145 -0.26 12.19 -15.71
N GLN A 146 -1.50 12.67 -15.71
CA GLN A 146 -2.26 12.89 -16.95
C GLN A 146 -1.63 13.98 -17.82
N GLN A 147 -1.19 15.08 -17.22
CA GLN A 147 -0.47 16.16 -17.91
C GLN A 147 0.88 15.69 -18.46
N GLU A 148 1.63 14.91 -17.69
CA GLU A 148 2.88 14.30 -18.12
C GLU A 148 2.65 13.34 -19.30
N ARG A 149 1.61 12.50 -19.23
CA ARG A 149 1.22 11.61 -20.33
C ARG A 149 0.82 12.41 -21.59
N ASP A 150 0.12 13.54 -21.46
CA ASP A 150 -0.18 14.40 -22.61
C ASP A 150 1.07 15.08 -23.18
N ALA A 151 1.98 15.53 -22.30
CA ALA A 151 3.25 16.10 -22.70
C ALA A 151 4.13 15.06 -23.43
N LEU A 152 4.21 13.83 -22.91
CA LEU A 152 4.89 12.70 -23.54
C LEU A 152 4.26 12.33 -24.88
N LYS A 153 2.92 12.35 -24.96
CA LYS A 153 2.21 12.11 -26.23
C LYS A 153 2.56 13.18 -27.26
N LYS A 154 2.58 14.44 -26.85
CA LYS A 154 2.99 15.56 -27.70
C LYS A 154 4.46 15.45 -28.13
N GLN A 155 5.36 15.08 -27.22
CA GLN A 155 6.77 14.81 -27.53
C GLN A 155 6.91 13.66 -28.53
N ASN A 156 6.11 12.59 -28.41
CA ASN A 156 6.09 11.49 -29.37
C ASN A 156 5.59 11.95 -30.75
N GLU A 157 4.58 12.81 -30.81
CA GLU A 157 4.10 13.41 -32.06
C GLU A 157 5.16 14.31 -32.70
N GLU A 158 5.88 15.11 -31.91
CA GLU A 158 6.99 15.96 -32.37
C GLU A 158 8.18 15.12 -32.86
N LEU A 159 8.54 14.04 -32.15
CA LEU A 159 9.54 13.06 -32.58
C LEU A 159 9.14 12.37 -33.89
N LEU A 160 7.86 12.04 -34.07
CA LEU A 160 7.33 11.48 -35.30
C LEU A 160 7.47 12.46 -36.47
N GLN A 161 7.21 13.75 -36.25
CA GLN A 161 7.43 14.78 -37.26
C GLN A 161 8.91 14.97 -37.60
N GLN A 162 9.81 14.89 -36.60
CA GLN A 162 11.25 14.92 -36.83
C GLN A 162 11.73 13.70 -37.62
N TYR A 163 11.19 12.50 -37.32
CA TYR A 163 11.41 11.28 -38.09
C TYR A 163 10.94 11.40 -39.55
N GLN A 164 9.82 12.07 -39.80
CA GLN A 164 9.32 12.32 -41.15
C GLN A 164 10.21 13.28 -41.95
N LYS A 165 10.83 14.26 -41.27
CA LYS A 165 11.72 15.27 -41.87
C LYS A 165 13.18 14.83 -42.02
N ALA A 166 13.63 13.82 -41.27
CA ALA A 166 15.00 13.31 -41.35
C ALA A 166 15.28 12.59 -42.68
N ASN A 167 16.50 12.75 -43.23
CA ASN A 167 16.92 12.11 -44.47
C ASN A 167 17.59 10.75 -44.24
N GLY A 168 17.48 9.87 -45.25
CA GLY A 168 17.91 8.45 -45.32
C GLY A 168 18.72 7.87 -44.16
N GLN A 169 20.00 8.24 -44.01
CA GLN A 169 20.88 7.68 -42.96
C GLN A 169 20.49 8.11 -41.54
N GLU A 170 20.08 9.36 -41.33
CA GLU A 170 19.60 9.84 -40.04
C GLU A 170 18.23 9.25 -39.72
N LYS A 171 17.33 9.15 -40.71
CA LYS A 171 16.02 8.50 -40.54
C LYS A 171 16.15 7.02 -40.18
N LYS A 172 17.11 6.32 -40.78
CA LYS A 172 17.39 4.90 -40.50
C LYS A 172 18.03 4.74 -39.12
N LYS A 173 19.01 5.56 -38.75
CA LYS A 173 19.62 5.53 -37.41
C LYS A 173 18.65 5.92 -36.30
N LEU A 174 17.85 6.97 -36.50
CA LEU A 174 16.86 7.43 -35.55
C LEU A 174 15.70 6.43 -35.43
N GLY A 175 15.22 5.91 -36.56
CA GLY A 175 14.22 4.84 -36.61
C GLY A 175 14.69 3.58 -35.89
N THR A 176 15.88 3.06 -36.21
CA THR A 176 16.44 1.90 -35.52
C THR A 176 16.64 2.17 -34.03
N ARG A 177 17.17 3.34 -33.64
CA ARG A 177 17.36 3.66 -32.21
C ARG A 177 16.04 3.75 -31.43
N LEU A 178 15.01 4.37 -32.02
CA LEU A 178 13.68 4.47 -31.41
C LEU A 178 12.99 3.10 -31.35
N GLU A 179 13.03 2.34 -32.43
CA GLU A 179 12.46 0.99 -32.54
C GLU A 179 13.13 0.03 -31.55
N THR A 180 14.47 0.04 -31.49
CA THR A 180 15.24 -0.73 -30.51
C THR A 180 14.94 -0.30 -29.07
N SER A 181 14.85 1.00 -28.78
CA SER A 181 14.47 1.49 -27.45
C SER A 181 13.04 1.10 -27.06
N TYR A 182 12.12 1.12 -28.03
CA TYR A 182 10.73 0.75 -27.84
C TYR A 182 10.55 -0.76 -27.63
N ASP A 183 11.34 -1.57 -28.33
CA ASP A 183 11.36 -3.03 -28.16
C ASP A 183 11.92 -3.42 -26.78
N TYR A 184 12.94 -2.74 -26.28
CA TYR A 184 13.44 -2.96 -24.92
C TYR A 184 12.39 -2.62 -23.86
N GLY A 185 11.66 -1.50 -24.03
CA GLY A 185 10.57 -1.12 -23.13
C GLY A 185 9.52 -2.22 -22.99
N LYS A 186 9.07 -2.82 -24.10
CA LYS A 186 8.13 -3.94 -24.06
C LYS A 186 8.67 -5.17 -23.32
N ILE A 187 9.96 -5.49 -23.49
CA ILE A 187 10.59 -6.62 -22.79
C ILE A 187 10.62 -6.34 -21.28
N PHE A 188 10.95 -5.10 -20.88
CA PHE A 188 10.95 -4.70 -19.47
C PHE A 188 9.56 -4.75 -18.84
N ASP A 189 8.53 -4.24 -19.52
CA ASP A 189 7.16 -4.26 -19.02
C ASP A 189 6.66 -5.70 -18.80
N ARG A 190 6.92 -6.60 -19.76
CA ARG A 190 6.59 -8.02 -19.62
C ARG A 190 7.37 -8.68 -18.49
N SER A 191 8.68 -8.44 -18.41
CA SER A 191 9.55 -9.02 -17.39
C SER A 191 9.13 -8.57 -15.98
N MET A 192 8.79 -7.29 -15.81
CA MET A 192 8.27 -6.77 -14.55
C MET A 192 6.91 -7.37 -14.20
N GLY A 193 6.01 -7.50 -15.18
CA GLY A 193 4.73 -8.18 -15.00
C GLY A 193 4.87 -9.66 -14.63
N ASN A 194 5.88 -10.36 -15.16
CA ASN A 194 6.23 -11.73 -14.78
C ASN A 194 6.73 -11.77 -13.32
N ILE A 195 7.63 -10.85 -12.91
CA ILE A 195 8.14 -10.75 -11.53
C ILE A 195 6.99 -10.50 -10.54
N GLN A 196 6.07 -9.59 -10.85
CA GLN A 196 4.91 -9.28 -9.99
C GLN A 196 3.97 -10.48 -9.81
N ARG A 197 3.86 -11.34 -10.83
CA ARG A 197 3.10 -12.59 -10.78
C ARG A 197 3.91 -13.78 -10.24
N SER A 198 5.12 -13.53 -9.73
CA SER A 198 6.08 -14.54 -9.26
C SER A 198 6.49 -15.57 -10.32
N GLU A 199 6.31 -15.25 -11.61
CA GLU A 199 6.77 -16.04 -12.75
C GLU A 199 8.25 -15.73 -13.06
N TYR A 200 9.10 -15.85 -12.05
CA TYR A 200 10.49 -15.36 -12.08
C TYR A 200 11.33 -16.01 -13.18
N THR A 201 11.14 -17.30 -13.46
CA THR A 201 11.88 -18.02 -14.50
C THR A 201 11.65 -17.44 -15.89
N LYS A 202 10.40 -17.08 -16.22
CA LYS A 202 10.08 -16.43 -17.50
C LYS A 202 10.75 -15.06 -17.62
N ALA A 203 10.76 -14.28 -16.53
CA ALA A 203 11.47 -13.00 -16.50
C ALA A 203 12.98 -13.19 -16.72
N ILE A 204 13.58 -14.20 -16.08
CA ILE A 204 15.00 -14.53 -16.22
C ILE A 204 15.34 -14.91 -17.67
N ASP A 205 14.52 -15.75 -18.32
CA ASP A 205 14.76 -16.20 -19.69
C ASP A 205 14.70 -15.03 -20.70
N GLU A 206 13.67 -14.17 -20.58
CA GLU A 206 13.53 -12.98 -21.42
C GLU A 206 14.72 -12.02 -21.24
N LEU A 207 15.08 -11.71 -19.99
CA LEU A 207 16.15 -10.77 -19.68
C LEU A 207 17.53 -11.34 -20.02
N THR A 208 17.75 -12.64 -19.88
CA THR A 208 19.00 -13.31 -20.30
C THR A 208 19.20 -13.20 -21.80
N THR A 209 18.13 -13.40 -22.58
CA THR A 209 18.17 -13.19 -24.03
C THR A 209 18.55 -11.75 -24.38
N LEU A 210 17.92 -10.77 -23.71
CA LEU A 210 18.19 -9.35 -23.92
C LEU A 210 19.65 -8.98 -23.56
N ILE A 211 20.14 -9.44 -22.41
CA ILE A 211 21.53 -9.19 -21.96
C ILE A 211 22.55 -9.83 -22.92
N GLY A 212 22.20 -10.95 -23.56
CA GLY A 212 23.04 -11.62 -24.55
C GLY A 212 23.23 -10.83 -25.86
N ASP A 213 22.34 -9.89 -26.17
CA ASP A 213 22.49 -9.04 -27.36
C ASP A 213 23.56 -7.96 -27.14
N ARG A 214 24.55 -7.94 -28.04
CA ARG A 214 25.67 -6.99 -28.02
C ARG A 214 25.25 -5.56 -28.35
N GLN A 215 24.09 -5.36 -28.97
CA GLN A 215 23.54 -4.04 -29.25
C GLN A 215 22.94 -3.40 -27.98
N VAL A 216 22.61 -4.20 -26.97
CA VAL A 216 22.05 -3.73 -25.70
C VAL A 216 23.21 -3.25 -24.81
N THR A 217 23.33 -1.94 -24.66
CA THR A 217 24.37 -1.26 -23.87
C THR A 217 23.77 -0.12 -23.07
N GLY A 218 24.51 0.45 -22.12
CA GLY A 218 24.07 1.62 -21.36
C GLY A 218 22.88 1.34 -20.42
N ASN A 219 21.98 2.33 -20.28
CA ASN A 219 20.79 2.27 -19.42
C ASN A 219 19.94 0.99 -19.59
N PRO A 220 19.54 0.59 -20.81
CA PRO A 220 18.76 -0.65 -20.99
C PRO A 220 19.50 -1.90 -20.49
N ARG A 221 20.81 -1.98 -20.69
CA ARG A 221 21.59 -3.14 -20.24
C ARG A 221 21.67 -3.19 -18.71
N ALA A 222 21.96 -2.05 -18.07
CA ALA A 222 21.98 -1.94 -16.62
C ALA A 222 20.62 -2.32 -16.01
N TYR A 223 19.53 -1.85 -16.62
CA TYR A 223 18.19 -2.15 -16.15
C TYR A 223 17.80 -3.62 -16.35
N ALA A 224 18.23 -4.24 -17.45
CA ALA A 224 18.02 -5.67 -17.67
C ALA A 224 18.69 -6.52 -16.58
N TYR A 225 19.94 -6.19 -16.21
CA TYR A 225 20.63 -6.83 -15.09
C TYR A 225 19.88 -6.63 -13.77
N TYR A 226 19.47 -5.40 -13.46
CA TYR A 226 18.68 -5.11 -12.25
C TYR A 226 17.38 -5.95 -12.16
N LEU A 227 16.59 -6.00 -13.24
CA LEU A 227 15.34 -6.75 -13.25
C LEU A 227 15.60 -8.26 -13.12
N ARG A 228 16.69 -8.77 -13.69
CA ARG A 228 17.04 -10.19 -13.60
C ARG A 228 17.54 -10.55 -12.20
N GLY A 229 18.34 -9.68 -11.58
CA GLY A 229 18.73 -9.78 -10.18
C GLY A 229 17.54 -9.81 -9.24
N ARG A 230 16.51 -8.98 -9.48
CA ARG A 230 15.23 -9.04 -8.74
C ARG A 230 14.50 -10.36 -8.90
N ALA A 231 14.49 -10.92 -10.12
CA ALA A 231 13.87 -12.22 -10.36
C ALA A 231 14.63 -13.34 -9.65
N TYR A 232 15.97 -13.31 -9.62
CA TYR A 232 16.79 -14.23 -8.83
C TYR A 232 16.54 -14.10 -7.33
N TYR A 233 16.47 -12.87 -6.81
CA TYR A 233 16.11 -12.61 -5.41
C TYR A 233 14.73 -13.21 -5.07
N GLY A 234 13.73 -13.01 -5.93
CA GLY A 234 12.40 -13.62 -5.78
C GLY A 234 12.38 -15.15 -5.81
N LEU A 235 13.37 -15.79 -6.44
CA LEU A 235 13.60 -17.24 -6.42
C LEU A 235 14.44 -17.72 -5.23
N ASN A 236 14.77 -16.84 -4.29
CA ASN A 236 15.68 -17.12 -3.19
C ASN A 236 17.06 -17.61 -3.67
N ARG A 237 17.58 -16.97 -4.74
CA ARG A 237 18.91 -17.20 -5.32
C ARG A 237 19.78 -15.95 -5.11
N PRO A 238 20.23 -15.69 -3.87
CA PRO A 238 20.87 -14.42 -3.50
C PRO A 238 22.23 -14.22 -4.17
N HIS A 239 22.99 -15.28 -4.42
CA HIS A 239 24.30 -15.17 -5.08
C HIS A 239 24.17 -14.64 -6.52
N GLU A 240 23.29 -15.24 -7.31
CA GLU A 240 23.01 -14.80 -8.68
C GLU A 240 22.36 -13.41 -8.71
N ALA A 241 21.56 -13.08 -7.70
CA ALA A 241 21.00 -11.74 -7.56
C ALA A 241 22.12 -10.69 -7.35
N LEU A 242 23.05 -10.93 -6.43
CA LEU A 242 24.19 -10.05 -6.17
C LEU A 242 25.12 -9.89 -7.39
N GLU A 243 25.36 -10.97 -8.15
CA GLU A 243 26.12 -10.88 -9.41
C GLU A 243 25.46 -9.93 -10.41
N ASP A 244 24.14 -10.04 -10.57
CA ASP A 244 23.37 -9.18 -11.48
C ASP A 244 23.28 -7.73 -10.98
N PHE A 245 23.12 -7.50 -9.67
CA PHE A 245 23.14 -6.15 -9.11
C PHE A 245 24.50 -5.47 -9.28
N SER A 246 25.59 -6.20 -9.06
CA SER A 246 26.95 -5.72 -9.34
C SER A 246 27.15 -5.41 -10.83
N ALA A 247 26.66 -6.28 -11.72
CA ALA A 247 26.71 -6.03 -13.17
C ALA A 247 25.89 -4.80 -13.59
N ALA A 248 24.73 -4.57 -12.97
CA ALA A 248 23.91 -3.38 -13.19
C ALA A 248 24.64 -2.11 -12.75
N ASN A 249 25.22 -2.12 -11.54
CA ASN A 249 25.95 -0.99 -10.95
C ASN A 249 27.22 -0.63 -11.73
N THR A 250 27.89 -1.61 -12.35
CA THR A 250 29.13 -1.39 -13.13
C THR A 250 28.89 -1.04 -14.61
N THR A 251 27.70 -1.33 -15.14
CA THR A 251 27.31 -0.94 -16.49
C THR A 251 27.05 0.57 -16.54
N THR A 252 27.53 1.29 -17.55
CA THR A 252 27.28 2.75 -17.66
C THR A 252 25.78 3.08 -17.66
N HIS A 253 25.32 3.92 -16.74
CA HIS A 253 23.91 4.32 -16.65
C HIS A 253 23.74 5.73 -16.05
N ASP A 254 22.63 6.38 -16.39
CA ASP A 254 22.04 7.50 -15.66
C ASP A 254 20.86 6.96 -14.85
N ASN A 255 20.88 7.18 -13.53
CA ASN A 255 19.80 6.77 -12.63
C ASN A 255 18.47 7.54 -12.89
N THR A 256 18.39 8.31 -13.98
CA THR A 256 17.23 9.09 -14.40
C THR A 256 16.28 8.32 -15.30
N THR A 257 16.81 7.49 -16.21
CA THR A 257 15.96 6.70 -17.12
C THR A 257 15.31 5.53 -16.39
N TYR A 258 16.10 4.85 -15.54
CA TYR A 258 15.65 3.73 -14.72
C TYR A 258 16.25 3.87 -13.31
N PRO A 259 15.54 3.41 -12.26
CA PRO A 259 16.01 3.52 -10.89
C PRO A 259 17.03 2.40 -10.55
N ILE A 260 18.17 2.37 -11.25
CA ILE A 260 19.21 1.33 -11.07
C ILE A 260 19.76 1.35 -9.64
N TRP A 261 19.78 2.49 -8.98
CA TRP A 261 20.11 2.64 -7.55
C TRP A 261 19.32 1.71 -6.63
N ARG A 262 18.14 1.18 -7.05
CA ARG A 262 17.41 0.16 -6.29
C ARG A 262 18.17 -1.16 -6.17
N CYS A 263 19.21 -1.44 -6.96
CA CYS A 263 20.15 -2.54 -6.73
C CYS A 263 20.65 -2.55 -5.27
N HIS A 264 21.08 -1.39 -4.78
CA HIS A 264 21.57 -1.23 -3.40
C HIS A 264 20.51 -1.57 -2.34
N GLN A 265 19.23 -1.35 -2.62
CA GLN A 265 18.16 -1.78 -1.72
C GLN A 265 18.14 -3.31 -1.59
N TYR A 266 18.17 -4.03 -2.72
CA TYR A 266 18.15 -5.49 -2.70
C TYR A 266 19.46 -6.09 -2.15
N GLU A 267 20.62 -5.51 -2.49
CA GLU A 267 21.91 -5.91 -1.91
C GLU A 267 21.89 -5.75 -0.39
N GLY A 268 21.34 -4.63 0.10
CA GLY A 268 21.18 -4.38 1.53
C GLY A 268 20.26 -5.38 2.24
N LEU A 269 19.15 -5.77 1.60
CA LEU A 269 18.26 -6.82 2.11
C LEU A 269 18.95 -8.18 2.16
N ILE A 270 19.68 -8.55 1.11
CA ILE A 270 20.44 -9.81 1.07
C ILE A 270 21.49 -9.84 2.19
N TYR A 271 22.26 -8.76 2.35
CA TYR A 271 23.25 -8.68 3.43
C TYR A 271 22.61 -8.69 4.83
N TYR A 272 21.41 -8.12 4.98
CA TYR A 272 20.67 -8.20 6.23
C TYR A 272 20.30 -9.65 6.57
N ASP A 273 19.79 -10.40 5.58
CA ASP A 273 19.43 -11.81 5.73
C ASP A 273 20.65 -12.70 6.00
N GLU A 274 21.83 -12.35 5.46
CA GLU A 274 23.12 -12.99 5.74
C GLU A 274 23.70 -12.63 7.14
N GLY A 275 23.04 -11.74 7.90
CA GLY A 275 23.54 -11.25 9.20
C GLY A 275 24.68 -10.23 9.10
N ARG A 276 24.99 -9.76 7.89
CA ARG A 276 26.03 -8.76 7.60
C ARG A 276 25.46 -7.36 7.75
N TYR A 277 25.06 -7.01 8.97
CA TYR A 277 24.26 -5.80 9.22
C TYR A 277 24.97 -4.47 8.88
N ASP A 278 26.29 -4.37 9.08
CA ASP A 278 27.04 -3.16 8.68
C ASP A 278 27.08 -2.98 7.15
N ASP A 279 27.19 -4.08 6.38
CA ASP A 279 27.08 -4.04 4.92
C ASP A 279 25.66 -3.66 4.49
N ALA A 280 24.65 -4.26 5.14
CA ALA A 280 23.25 -3.96 4.88
C ALA A 280 22.92 -2.46 5.07
N VAL A 281 23.38 -1.87 6.18
CA VAL A 281 23.21 -0.43 6.44
C VAL A 281 23.84 0.40 5.34
N ARG A 282 25.08 0.09 4.93
CA ARG A 282 25.79 0.84 3.89
C ARG A 282 25.01 0.87 2.58
N GLU A 283 24.57 -0.29 2.09
CA GLU A 283 23.84 -0.35 0.81
C GLU A 283 22.47 0.33 0.91
N LEU A 284 21.74 0.11 2.01
CA LEU A 284 20.45 0.78 2.23
C LEU A 284 20.58 2.31 2.36
N GLU A 285 21.68 2.82 2.92
CA GLU A 285 21.98 4.25 2.94
C GLU A 285 22.25 4.81 1.56
N ILE A 286 22.99 4.09 0.71
CA ILE A 286 23.20 4.48 -0.69
C ILE A 286 21.85 4.56 -1.40
N ALA A 287 21.01 3.51 -1.29
CA ALA A 287 19.68 3.50 -1.87
C ALA A 287 18.82 4.68 -1.38
N TRP A 288 18.82 4.94 -0.06
CA TRP A 288 18.07 6.05 0.53
C TRP A 288 18.53 7.42 0.03
N ASN A 289 19.84 7.62 -0.14
CA ASN A 289 20.40 8.88 -0.61
C ASN A 289 20.07 9.18 -2.07
N TYR A 290 19.95 8.15 -2.91
CA TYR A 290 19.50 8.30 -4.30
C TYR A 290 17.97 8.43 -4.44
N SER A 291 17.21 7.93 -3.47
CA SER A 291 15.75 8.04 -3.47
C SER A 291 15.25 9.47 -3.25
N ASP A 292 13.96 9.68 -3.51
CA ASP A 292 13.23 10.90 -3.15
C ASP A 292 12.95 11.03 -1.64
N LYS A 293 13.34 10.02 -0.85
CA LYS A 293 13.14 9.90 0.60
C LYS A 293 11.66 9.81 1.02
N GLN A 294 10.79 9.33 0.13
CA GLN A 294 9.37 9.10 0.40
C GLN A 294 9.01 7.61 0.53
N ASP A 295 9.90 6.71 0.09
CA ASP A 295 9.71 5.26 0.19
C ASP A 295 9.78 4.78 1.64
N GLN A 296 8.62 4.64 2.29
CA GLN A 296 8.52 4.24 3.69
C GLN A 296 9.02 2.82 3.95
N ALA A 297 8.96 1.93 2.95
CA ALA A 297 9.49 0.58 3.08
C ALA A 297 11.02 0.63 3.19
N LEU A 298 11.68 1.36 2.27
CA LEU A 298 13.14 1.55 2.32
C LEU A 298 13.60 2.24 3.62
N ALA A 299 12.84 3.23 4.11
CA ALA A 299 13.14 3.87 5.38
C ALA A 299 13.06 2.89 6.57
N ASN A 300 12.09 1.98 6.56
CA ASN A 300 11.94 0.95 7.58
C ASN A 300 13.03 -0.12 7.49
N ASP A 301 13.40 -0.56 6.29
CA ASP A 301 14.51 -1.50 6.07
C ASP A 301 15.80 -0.92 6.63
N LEU A 302 16.13 0.33 6.28
CA LEU A 302 17.31 1.03 6.78
C LEU A 302 17.30 1.18 8.30
N ARG A 303 16.16 1.57 8.89
CA ARG A 303 16.03 1.66 10.36
C ARG A 303 16.26 0.31 11.03
N THR A 304 15.70 -0.76 10.46
CA THR A 304 15.82 -2.12 10.99
C THR A 304 17.26 -2.61 10.91
N ALA A 305 17.92 -2.41 9.76
CA ALA A 305 19.33 -2.73 9.57
C ALA A 305 20.23 -2.00 10.58
N ARG A 306 19.99 -0.69 10.83
CA ARG A 306 20.74 0.09 11.82
C ARG A 306 20.56 -0.46 13.25
N GLN A 307 19.33 -0.82 13.62
CA GLN A 307 19.06 -1.42 14.93
C GLN A 307 19.74 -2.79 15.08
N ALA A 308 19.73 -3.61 14.04
CA ALA A 308 20.40 -4.91 14.03
C ALA A 308 21.93 -4.76 14.13
N ALA A 309 22.53 -3.83 13.38
CA ALA A 309 23.95 -3.53 13.45
C ALA A 309 24.37 -3.05 14.86
N GLU A 310 23.55 -2.20 15.48
CA GLU A 310 23.81 -1.71 16.84
C GLU A 310 23.72 -2.83 17.88
N ARG A 311 22.69 -3.69 17.79
CA ARG A 311 22.55 -4.86 18.67
C ARG A 311 23.68 -5.87 18.48
N ALA A 312 24.19 -6.03 17.26
CA ALA A 312 25.32 -6.92 16.98
C ALA A 312 26.62 -6.38 17.61
N LYS A 313 26.80 -5.05 17.67
CA LYS A 313 27.93 -4.40 18.35
C LYS A 313 27.77 -4.42 19.87
N ASN A 314 26.54 -4.27 20.35
CA ASN A 314 26.16 -4.21 21.76
C ASN A 314 25.15 -5.32 22.10
N PRO A 315 25.58 -6.60 22.11
CA PRO A 315 24.68 -7.70 22.42
C PRO A 315 24.12 -7.52 23.83
N PRO A 316 22.82 -7.78 24.05
CA PRO A 316 22.26 -7.75 25.40
C PRO A 316 23.04 -8.73 26.28
N PRO A 317 23.23 -8.42 27.57
CA PRO A 317 23.89 -9.33 28.48
C PRO A 317 23.16 -10.67 28.43
N GLU A 318 23.93 -11.77 28.32
CA GLU A 318 23.36 -13.11 28.38
C GLU A 318 22.44 -13.20 29.60
N PRO A 319 21.23 -13.77 29.46
CA PRO A 319 20.37 -13.99 30.61
C PRO A 319 21.19 -14.75 31.64
N THR A 320 21.42 -14.12 32.79
CA THR A 320 22.06 -14.79 33.92
C THR A 320 21.26 -16.06 34.18
N PRO A 321 21.91 -17.24 34.31
CA PRO A 321 21.20 -18.44 34.68
C PRO A 321 20.44 -18.13 35.96
N GLN A 322 19.10 -18.16 35.89
CA GLN A 322 18.28 -17.97 37.06
C GLN A 322 18.73 -19.05 38.07
N PRO A 323 19.08 -18.68 39.31
CA PRO A 323 19.28 -19.68 40.34
C PRO A 323 17.97 -20.46 40.42
N ASP A 324 18.04 -21.78 40.17
CA ASP A 324 16.92 -22.70 40.25
C ASP A 324 15.98 -22.28 41.38
N ASP A 325 14.72 -21.99 41.05
CA ASP A 325 13.62 -21.86 42.02
C ASP A 325 13.41 -23.23 42.70
N ARG A 326 14.33 -23.57 43.60
CA ARG A 326 14.25 -24.68 44.53
C ARG A 326 14.62 -24.18 45.91
N ASP A 327 13.93 -23.15 46.37
CA ASP A 327 13.80 -22.93 47.80
C ASP A 327 12.46 -22.31 48.19
N SER A 328 11.42 -23.14 48.17
CA SER A 328 10.33 -23.03 49.14
C SER A 328 10.22 -24.39 49.83
N GLY A 329 10.67 -24.43 51.08
CA GLY A 329 11.06 -25.65 51.77
C GLY A 329 9.93 -26.65 52.06
N SER A 330 10.31 -27.92 52.14
CA SER A 330 9.91 -28.84 53.20
C SER A 330 10.77 -30.11 53.11
N ALA A 331 11.13 -30.66 54.26
CA ALA A 331 12.05 -31.76 54.47
C ALA A 331 11.68 -33.04 53.68
N GLY A 332 12.69 -33.71 53.11
CA GLY A 332 12.59 -35.11 52.72
C GLY A 332 13.33 -35.50 51.44
N GLY A 333 14.54 -36.03 51.59
CA GLY A 333 15.14 -37.02 50.68
C GLY A 333 15.51 -36.57 49.27
N ARG A 334 16.63 -35.85 49.11
CA ARG A 334 17.25 -35.64 47.80
C ARG A 334 17.95 -36.94 47.37
N VAL A 335 17.42 -37.59 46.33
CA VAL A 335 18.06 -38.76 45.71
C VAL A 335 19.36 -38.30 45.04
N ASP A 336 20.48 -38.82 45.54
CA ASP A 336 21.81 -38.57 45.00
C ASP A 336 22.06 -39.47 43.77
N TRP A 337 21.70 -38.95 42.60
CA TRP A 337 21.88 -39.62 41.32
C TRP A 337 23.36 -39.91 41.00
N THR A 338 24.29 -39.14 41.55
CA THR A 338 25.74 -39.39 41.43
C THR A 338 26.12 -40.69 42.14
N LYS A 339 25.55 -40.94 43.32
CA LYS A 339 25.73 -42.19 44.06
C LYS A 339 25.07 -43.38 43.36
N ILE A 340 23.86 -43.19 42.82
CA ILE A 340 23.15 -44.24 42.06
C ILE A 340 23.90 -44.62 40.77
N ILE A 341 24.41 -43.65 40.02
CA ILE A 341 25.18 -43.92 38.80
C ILE A 341 26.52 -44.61 39.13
N THR A 342 27.17 -44.22 40.23
CA THR A 342 28.41 -44.87 40.68
C THR A 342 28.17 -46.33 41.11
N ASP A 343 27.10 -46.62 41.85
CA ASP A 343 26.76 -47.98 42.27
C ASP A 343 26.36 -48.89 41.10
N ILE A 344 25.69 -48.35 40.07
CA ILE A 344 25.35 -49.10 38.84
C ILE A 344 26.61 -49.46 38.04
N ILE A 345 27.58 -48.54 37.93
CA ILE A 345 28.83 -48.79 37.21
C ILE A 345 29.66 -49.85 37.95
N ILE A 346 29.79 -49.75 39.28
CA ILE A 346 30.55 -50.72 40.10
C ILE A 346 29.90 -52.12 40.07
N HIS A 347 28.57 -52.24 40.14
CA HIS A 347 27.90 -53.54 40.05
C HIS A 347 27.94 -54.19 38.65
N SER A 348 28.19 -53.41 37.59
CA SER A 348 28.31 -53.93 36.23
C SER A 348 29.70 -54.51 35.92
N MET A 349 30.70 -54.21 36.75
CA MET A 349 32.08 -54.67 36.61
C MET A 349 32.40 -55.97 37.39
N ASP A 350 31.57 -56.39 38.33
CA ASP A 350 31.76 -57.59 39.17
C ASP A 350 30.99 -58.84 38.70
N LYS A 351 30.46 -58.82 37.46
CA LYS A 351 29.85 -59.99 36.79
C LYS A 351 30.37 -60.23 35.36
N GLY A 352 31.61 -59.85 35.09
CA GLY A 352 32.37 -60.23 33.89
C GLY A 352 33.44 -61.27 34.21
#